data_AF-A0A139D3J3-F1
#
_entry.id   AF-A0A139D3J3-F1
#
_cell.length_a   1.000
_cell.length_b   1.000
_cell.length_c   1.000
_cell.angle_alpha   90.00
_cell.angle_beta   90.00
_cell.angle_gamma   90.00
#
_symmetry.space_group_name_H-M   'P 1'
#
loop_
_entity.id
_entity.type
_entity.pdbx_description
1 polymer ?
#
loop_
_entity_poly.entity_id
_entity_poly.type
_entity_poly.pdbx_seq_one_letter_code
_entity_poly.pdbx_strand_id
1 'polypeptide(L)'
;MILTNAQIVLKDEVINGSLHISEGQIQALDSGRVSLPGAVDCQGGYLMPGMVELHTDNMEKHFTPRPGVAWPGTQAFKVHDAQMISAGITTVFDAISVGDVVEGSERLNNLSRMAEALNDNRERGLIRADHLLHLRCEVSHKDTLHNFRHLLEAHPPQLV
;
A
#
# COMPACT_ATOMS: atom_id res chain seq x y z
N MET A 1 21.32 0.72 9.91
CA MET A 1 21.47 1.69 8.80
C MET A 1 21.44 3.10 9.37
N ILE A 2 22.32 3.98 8.93
CA ILE A 2 22.32 5.39 9.35
C ILE A 2 22.15 6.26 8.10
N LEU A 3 21.18 7.16 8.14
CA LEU A 3 21.01 8.24 7.15
C LEU A 3 21.51 9.53 7.80
N THR A 4 22.40 10.28 7.16
CA THR A 4 22.99 11.51 7.72
C THR A 4 22.87 12.67 6.76
N ASN A 5 22.97 13.91 7.27
CA ASN A 5 22.89 15.12 6.45
C ASN A 5 21.56 15.19 5.68
N ALA A 6 20.46 14.87 6.38
CA ALA A 6 19.10 14.91 5.84
C ALA A 6 18.33 16.10 6.43
N GLN A 7 17.39 16.64 5.66
CA GLN A 7 16.31 17.50 6.16
C GLN A 7 15.15 16.60 6.61
N ILE A 8 15.13 16.25 7.90
CA ILE A 8 14.17 15.32 8.49
C ILE A 8 12.88 16.06 8.78
N VAL A 9 11.80 15.66 8.11
CA VAL A 9 10.46 16.23 8.28
C VAL A 9 9.78 15.53 9.44
N LEU A 10 9.57 16.27 10.53
CA LEU A 10 8.78 15.87 11.67
C LEU A 10 7.36 16.44 11.54
N LYS A 11 6.52 16.19 12.54
CA LYS A 11 5.13 16.64 12.54
C LYS A 11 5.00 18.17 12.42
N ASP A 12 5.83 18.90 13.16
CA ASP A 12 5.68 20.35 13.34
C ASP A 12 6.90 21.16 12.87
N GLU A 13 8.00 20.48 12.49
CA GLU A 13 9.25 21.12 12.10
C GLU A 13 10.08 20.29 11.11
N VAL A 14 11.09 20.93 10.51
CA VAL A 14 12.11 20.26 9.71
C VAL A 14 13.46 20.50 10.37
N ILE A 15 14.16 19.43 10.71
CA ILE A 15 15.49 19.49 11.33
C ILE A 15 16.58 19.00 10.38
N ASN A 16 17.78 19.58 10.44
CA ASN A 16 18.95 19.00 9.78
C ASN A 16 19.60 17.97 10.71
N GLY A 17 19.72 16.73 10.26
CA GLY A 17 20.18 15.69 11.16
C GLY A 17 20.47 14.34 10.53
N SER A 18 20.48 13.35 11.41
CA SER A 18 20.73 11.96 11.11
C SER A 18 19.67 11.05 11.73
N LEU A 19 19.30 9.98 11.03
CA LEU A 19 18.35 8.96 11.46
C LEU A 19 19.07 7.62 11.58
N HIS A 20 19.00 6.99 12.75
CA HIS A 20 19.48 5.63 12.96
C HIS A 20 18.33 4.63 12.91
N ILE A 21 18.44 3.64 12.03
CA ILE A 21 17.49 2.55 11.85
C ILE A 21 18.16 1.23 12.20
N SER A 22 17.56 0.45 13.10
CA SER A 22 17.98 -0.92 13.42
C SER A 22 16.75 -1.81 13.47
N GLU A 23 16.87 -3.02 12.91
CA GLU A 23 15.79 -4.02 12.91
C GLU A 23 14.46 -3.49 12.35
N GLY A 24 14.54 -2.63 11.32
CA GLY A 24 13.36 -2.03 10.69
C GLY A 24 12.70 -0.90 11.50
N GLN A 25 13.25 -0.54 12.66
CA GLN A 25 12.70 0.50 13.53
C GLN A 25 13.65 1.70 13.65
N ILE A 26 13.07 2.88 13.86
CA ILE A 26 13.81 4.09 14.19
C ILE A 26 14.31 3.97 15.63
N GLN A 27 15.62 3.98 15.81
CA GLN A 27 16.27 3.88 17.13
C GLN A 27 16.63 5.25 17.70
N ALA A 28 17.03 6.18 16.84
CA ALA A 28 17.43 7.52 17.26
C ALA A 28 17.31 8.54 16.13
N LEU A 29 17.12 9.79 16.53
CA LEU A 29 17.19 11.00 15.73
C LEU A 29 18.21 11.92 16.38
N ASP A 30 19.21 12.36 15.62
CA ASP A 30 20.26 13.24 16.10
C ASP A 30 20.30 14.54 15.29
N SER A 31 20.47 15.67 15.99
CA SER A 31 20.73 16.95 15.34
C SER A 31 22.17 16.98 14.82
N GLY A 32 22.35 17.19 13.51
CA GLY A 32 23.65 17.29 12.86
C GLY A 32 24.12 16.03 12.12
N ARG A 33 25.31 16.16 11.52
CA ARG A 33 25.93 15.15 10.67
C ARG A 33 26.74 14.16 11.49
N VAL A 34 26.65 12.88 11.13
CA VAL A 34 27.43 11.80 11.73
C VAL A 34 28.51 11.33 10.74
N SER A 35 29.72 11.06 11.23
CA SER A 35 30.87 10.60 10.43
C SER A 35 31.19 9.12 10.63
N LEU A 36 30.20 8.32 11.03
CA LEU A 36 30.37 6.89 11.26
C LEU A 36 30.55 6.13 9.93
N PRO A 37 31.43 5.12 9.88
CA PRO A 37 31.55 4.25 8.70
C PRO A 37 30.19 3.62 8.33
N GLY A 38 29.83 3.68 7.05
CA GLY A 38 28.57 3.11 6.54
C GLY A 38 27.33 4.01 6.70
N ALA A 39 27.48 5.23 7.21
CA ALA A 39 26.42 6.22 7.13
C ALA A 39 26.18 6.66 5.67
N VAL A 40 24.91 6.70 5.27
CA VAL A 40 24.49 7.15 3.93
C VAL A 40 24.25 8.66 3.98
N ASP A 41 25.02 9.40 3.19
CA ASP A 41 24.86 10.85 3.06
C ASP A 41 23.63 11.19 2.20
N CYS A 42 22.62 11.80 2.80
CA CYS A 42 21.40 12.25 2.13
C CYS A 42 21.57 13.57 1.36
N GLN A 43 22.76 14.19 1.39
CA GLN A 43 23.11 15.37 0.60
C GLN A 43 22.17 16.58 0.80
N GLY A 44 21.62 16.74 2.01
CA GLY A 44 20.62 17.78 2.32
C GLY A 44 19.23 17.49 1.76
N GLY A 45 18.98 16.30 1.22
CA GLY A 45 17.67 15.87 0.75
C GLY A 45 16.64 15.74 1.89
N TYR A 46 15.37 15.83 1.53
CA TYR A 46 14.28 15.64 2.49
C TYR A 46 14.11 14.16 2.83
N LEU A 47 14.04 13.87 4.12
CA LEU A 47 13.69 12.57 4.66
C LEU A 47 12.34 12.72 5.38
N MET A 48 11.31 12.10 4.83
CA MET A 48 9.96 12.15 5.36
C MET A 48 9.45 10.73 5.67
N PRO A 49 8.48 10.58 6.61
CA PRO A 49 7.76 9.33 6.77
C PRO A 49 7.15 8.88 5.45
N GLY A 50 7.12 7.57 5.23
CA GLY A 50 6.39 7.00 4.10
C GLY A 50 4.89 7.36 4.20
N MET A 51 4.29 7.67 3.06
CA MET A 51 2.90 8.10 3.02
C MET A 51 1.95 6.93 3.26
N VAL A 52 0.82 7.23 3.90
CA VAL A 52 -0.28 6.29 4.12
C VAL A 52 -1.44 6.71 3.22
N GLU A 53 -1.70 5.92 2.18
CA GLU A 53 -2.84 6.10 1.28
C GLU A 53 -4.07 5.42 1.88
N LEU A 54 -5.03 6.20 2.35
CA LEU A 54 -6.21 5.70 3.06
C LEU A 54 -7.32 5.22 2.12
N HIS A 55 -7.32 5.67 0.86
CA HIS A 55 -8.36 5.30 -0.09
C HIS A 55 -7.89 5.43 -1.54
N THR A 56 -7.68 4.29 -2.19
CA THR A 56 -7.36 4.27 -3.62
C THR A 56 -8.11 3.17 -4.37
N ASP A 57 -8.72 3.53 -5.51
CA ASP A 57 -9.32 2.59 -6.46
C ASP A 57 -8.34 2.21 -7.59
N ASN A 58 -7.08 2.63 -7.47
CA ASN A 58 -6.09 2.53 -8.54
C ASN A 58 -5.76 1.08 -8.92
N MET A 59 -5.86 0.14 -7.96
CA MET A 59 -5.60 -1.27 -8.22
C MET A 59 -6.52 -1.84 -9.31
N GLU A 60 -7.80 -1.45 -9.35
CA GLU A 60 -8.77 -1.96 -10.34
C GLU A 60 -8.32 -1.69 -11.78
N LYS A 61 -7.71 -0.52 -12.03
CA LYS A 61 -7.20 -0.11 -13.34
C LYS A 61 -6.06 -1.00 -13.84
N HIS A 62 -5.32 -1.65 -12.95
CA HIS A 62 -4.28 -2.60 -13.35
C HIS A 62 -4.87 -3.95 -13.73
N PHE A 63 -5.96 -4.38 -13.09
CA PHE A 63 -6.61 -5.66 -13.39
C PHE A 63 -7.46 -5.59 -14.67
N THR A 64 -8.06 -4.43 -14.93
CA THR A 64 -8.83 -4.14 -16.14
C THR A 64 -8.32 -2.84 -16.78
N PRO A 65 -7.14 -2.88 -17.46
CA PRO A 65 -6.50 -1.68 -18.03
C PRO A 65 -7.30 -1.04 -19.16
N ARG A 66 -8.20 -1.80 -19.78
CA ARG A 66 -9.17 -1.36 -20.78
C ARG A 66 -10.38 -2.28 -20.77
N PRO A 67 -11.55 -1.81 -21.24
CA PRO A 67 -12.75 -2.64 -21.31
C PRO A 67 -12.52 -3.96 -22.07
N GLY A 68 -13.01 -5.06 -21.49
CA GLY A 68 -12.94 -6.41 -22.07
C GLY A 68 -11.57 -7.09 -21.96
N VAL A 69 -10.62 -6.55 -21.18
CA VAL A 69 -9.31 -7.16 -20.95
C VAL A 69 -9.12 -7.43 -19.46
N ALA A 70 -8.86 -8.70 -19.15
CA ALA A 70 -8.47 -9.15 -17.82
C ALA A 70 -6.95 -9.44 -17.79
N TRP A 71 -6.19 -8.64 -17.05
CA TRP A 71 -4.75 -8.88 -16.89
C TRP A 71 -4.48 -9.88 -15.76
N PRO A 72 -3.43 -10.72 -15.82
CA PRO A 72 -3.10 -11.65 -14.74
C PRO A 72 -2.86 -10.94 -13.41
N GLY A 73 -3.47 -11.46 -12.33
CA GLY A 73 -3.56 -10.77 -11.04
C GLY A 73 -2.21 -10.45 -10.40
N THR A 74 -1.27 -11.40 -10.41
CA THR A 74 0.08 -11.18 -9.85
C THR A 74 0.79 -10.02 -10.56
N GLN A 75 0.74 -9.97 -11.90
CA GLN A 75 1.39 -8.95 -12.70
C GLN A 75 0.73 -7.58 -12.49
N ALA A 76 -0.61 -7.54 -12.50
CA ALA A 76 -1.38 -6.33 -12.22
C ALA A 76 -1.04 -5.76 -10.85
N PHE A 77 -1.03 -6.61 -9.81
CA PHE A 77 -0.69 -6.20 -8.45
C PHE A 77 0.73 -5.68 -8.32
N LYS A 78 1.72 -6.33 -8.95
CA LYS A 78 3.13 -5.87 -8.91
C LYS A 78 3.32 -4.48 -9.52
N VAL A 79 2.59 -4.16 -10.59
CA VAL A 79 2.64 -2.82 -11.19
C VAL A 79 2.01 -1.79 -10.26
N HIS A 80 0.88 -2.14 -9.63
CA HIS A 80 0.26 -1.31 -8.61
C HIS A 80 1.21 -1.02 -7.42
N ASP A 81 1.80 -2.05 -6.81
CA ASP A 81 2.79 -1.91 -5.72
C ASP A 81 4.00 -1.04 -6.14
N ALA A 82 4.49 -1.21 -7.38
CA ALA A 82 5.56 -0.36 -7.92
C ALA A 82 5.16 1.11 -8.02
N GLN A 83 3.91 1.37 -8.40
CA GLN A 83 3.38 2.71 -8.51
C GLN A 83 3.25 3.36 -7.13
N MET A 84 2.78 2.62 -6.13
CA MET A 84 2.65 3.13 -4.75
C MET A 84 4.01 3.52 -4.17
N ILE A 85 4.99 2.60 -4.25
CA ILE A 85 6.33 2.84 -3.69
C ILE A 85 7.07 3.95 -4.43
N SER A 86 6.95 4.03 -5.76
CA SER A 86 7.60 5.11 -6.52
C SER A 86 7.02 6.50 -6.22
N ALA A 87 5.77 6.56 -5.74
CA ALA A 87 5.15 7.78 -5.23
C ALA A 87 5.53 8.09 -3.78
N GLY A 88 6.29 7.23 -3.08
CA GLY A 88 6.62 7.40 -1.66
C GLY A 88 5.54 6.90 -0.70
N ILE A 89 4.57 6.12 -1.19
CA ILE A 89 3.51 5.50 -0.38
C ILE A 89 4.01 4.14 0.10
N THR A 90 4.11 3.95 1.41
CA THR A 90 4.59 2.71 2.04
C THR A 90 3.47 1.88 2.65
N THR A 91 2.29 2.47 2.84
CA THR A 91 1.10 1.79 3.36
C THR A 91 -0.11 2.21 2.54
N VAL A 92 -0.90 1.25 2.09
CA VAL A 92 -1.99 1.47 1.12
C VAL A 92 -3.24 0.75 1.59
N PHE A 93 -4.36 1.45 1.58
CA PHE A 93 -5.69 0.90 1.82
C PHE A 93 -6.41 0.80 0.46
N ASP A 94 -6.25 -0.37 -0.16
CA ASP A 94 -6.79 -0.67 -1.48
C ASP A 94 -8.31 -0.79 -1.43
N ALA A 95 -8.98 0.22 -2.01
CA ALA A 95 -10.42 0.32 -2.00
C ALA A 95 -11.04 -0.63 -3.04
N ILE A 96 -11.84 -1.58 -2.58
CA ILE A 96 -12.58 -2.52 -3.44
C ILE A 96 -14.07 -2.41 -3.15
N SER A 97 -14.88 -2.32 -4.20
CA SER A 97 -16.34 -2.14 -4.08
C SER A 97 -17.06 -3.47 -3.92
N VAL A 98 -17.83 -3.62 -2.85
CA VAL A 98 -18.66 -4.79 -2.55
C VAL A 98 -20.12 -4.46 -2.88
N GLY A 99 -20.67 -5.15 -3.88
CA GLY A 99 -21.97 -4.81 -4.47
C GLY A 99 -21.81 -3.85 -5.65
N ASP A 100 -22.56 -4.09 -6.72
CA ASP A 100 -22.50 -3.26 -7.93
C ASP A 100 -23.90 -3.08 -8.49
N VAL A 101 -24.23 -1.88 -8.96
CA VAL A 101 -25.55 -1.55 -9.51
C VAL A 101 -25.76 -2.18 -10.90
N VAL A 102 -24.68 -2.66 -11.54
CA VAL A 102 -24.72 -3.28 -12.87
C VAL A 102 -24.81 -4.81 -12.78
N GLU A 103 -26.00 -5.37 -13.07
CA GLU A 103 -26.19 -6.82 -13.19
C GLU A 103 -25.27 -7.41 -14.28
N GLY A 104 -24.45 -8.39 -13.92
CA GLY A 104 -23.54 -9.10 -14.83
C GLY A 104 -22.14 -8.47 -14.98
N SER A 105 -21.76 -7.50 -14.14
CA SER A 105 -20.42 -6.90 -14.22
C SER A 105 -19.33 -7.88 -13.78
N GLU A 106 -18.19 -7.88 -14.50
CA GLU A 106 -16.98 -8.63 -14.14
C GLU A 106 -16.37 -8.23 -12.78
N ARG A 107 -17.00 -7.28 -12.06
CA ARG A 107 -16.50 -6.67 -10.84
C ARG A 107 -16.48 -7.61 -9.64
N LEU A 108 -17.44 -8.52 -9.51
CA LEU A 108 -17.42 -9.55 -8.46
C LEU A 108 -16.25 -10.53 -8.65
N ASN A 109 -15.99 -10.95 -9.89
CA ASN A 109 -14.84 -11.78 -10.22
C ASN A 109 -13.53 -11.00 -10.03
N ASN A 110 -13.50 -9.71 -10.37
CA ASN A 110 -12.34 -8.86 -10.13
C ASN A 110 -12.04 -8.68 -8.65
N LEU A 111 -13.07 -8.59 -7.81
CA LEU A 111 -12.91 -8.42 -6.38
C LEU A 111 -12.17 -9.61 -5.76
N SER A 112 -12.62 -10.85 -6.01
CA SER A 112 -11.93 -12.04 -5.47
C SER A 112 -10.52 -12.15 -6.03
N ARG A 113 -10.34 -11.90 -7.34
CA ARG A 113 -9.03 -11.92 -8.00
C ARG A 113 -8.05 -10.90 -7.39
N MET A 114 -8.53 -9.72 -7.02
CA MET A 114 -7.75 -8.66 -6.40
C MET A 114 -7.29 -9.05 -5.00
N ALA A 115 -8.21 -9.58 -4.18
CA ALA A 115 -7.89 -10.02 -2.83
C ALA A 115 -6.98 -11.27 -2.82
N GLU A 116 -7.22 -12.23 -3.71
CA GLU A 116 -6.34 -13.38 -3.94
C GLU A 116 -4.93 -12.95 -4.39
N ALA A 117 -4.84 -12.02 -5.34
CA ALA A 117 -3.55 -11.52 -5.81
C ALA A 117 -2.77 -10.80 -4.70
N LEU A 118 -3.45 -10.03 -3.85
CA LEU A 118 -2.81 -9.41 -2.68
C LEU A 118 -2.23 -10.48 -1.74
N ASN A 119 -3.01 -11.52 -1.42
CA ASN A 119 -2.55 -12.58 -0.53
C ASN A 119 -1.42 -13.43 -1.14
N ASP A 120 -1.52 -13.82 -2.41
CA ASP A 120 -0.47 -14.57 -3.11
C ASP A 120 0.85 -13.78 -3.11
N ASN A 121 0.81 -12.48 -3.46
CA ASN A 121 2.01 -11.66 -3.46
C ASN A 121 2.57 -11.47 -2.03
N ARG A 122 1.70 -11.35 -1.03
CA ARG A 122 2.10 -11.22 0.38
C ARG A 122 2.79 -12.50 0.88
N GLU A 123 2.17 -13.66 0.69
CA GLU A 123 2.71 -14.97 1.11
C GLU A 123 4.06 -15.27 0.44
N ARG A 124 4.23 -14.80 -0.81
CA ARG A 124 5.46 -14.97 -1.58
C ARG A 124 6.52 -13.90 -1.29
N GLY A 125 6.25 -12.93 -0.43
CA GLY A 125 7.19 -11.84 -0.11
C GLY A 125 7.49 -10.92 -1.30
N LEU A 126 6.52 -10.72 -2.19
CA LEU A 126 6.65 -9.93 -3.42
C LEU A 126 6.15 -8.49 -3.30
N ILE A 127 5.62 -8.11 -2.12
CA ILE A 127 5.13 -6.76 -1.83
C ILE A 127 6.24 -5.89 -1.24
N ARG A 128 6.23 -4.60 -1.55
CA ARG A 128 7.13 -3.60 -0.98
C ARG A 128 6.39 -2.63 -0.07
N ALA A 129 5.16 -2.24 -0.44
CA ALA A 129 4.27 -1.50 0.44
C ALA A 129 3.41 -2.47 1.27
N ASP A 130 2.94 -1.99 2.42
CA ASP A 130 1.94 -2.68 3.21
C ASP A 130 0.55 -2.43 2.61
N HIS A 131 0.00 -3.45 1.95
CA HIS A 131 -1.32 -3.37 1.30
C HIS A 131 -2.43 -3.94 2.18
N LEU A 132 -3.35 -3.09 2.64
CA LEU A 132 -4.56 -3.45 3.38
C LEU A 132 -5.80 -3.33 2.48
N LEU A 133 -6.83 -4.11 2.77
CA LEU A 133 -8.11 -4.03 2.05
C LEU A 133 -9.03 -3.00 2.69
N HIS A 134 -9.57 -2.09 1.87
CA HIS A 134 -10.61 -1.13 2.24
C HIS A 134 -11.90 -1.50 1.48
N LEU A 135 -12.87 -2.12 2.17
CA LEU A 135 -14.12 -2.56 1.54
C LEU A 135 -15.15 -1.43 1.47
N ARG A 136 -15.49 -0.96 0.27
CA ARG A 136 -16.58 0.00 0.01
C ARG A 136 -17.87 -0.76 -0.25
N CYS A 137 -18.76 -0.82 0.73
CA CYS A 137 -19.98 -1.62 0.64
C CYS A 137 -21.16 -0.80 0.08
N GLU A 138 -21.73 -1.22 -1.04
CA GLU A 138 -22.91 -0.61 -1.65
C GLU A 138 -24.19 -1.12 -0.96
N VAL A 139 -24.66 -0.39 0.06
CA VAL A 139 -25.76 -0.83 0.94
C VAL A 139 -27.11 -1.01 0.22
N SER A 140 -27.30 -0.39 -0.94
CA SER A 140 -28.50 -0.52 -1.75
C SER A 140 -28.54 -1.80 -2.59
N HIS A 141 -27.40 -2.49 -2.74
CA HIS A 141 -27.31 -3.69 -3.56
C HIS A 141 -27.67 -4.94 -2.75
N LYS A 142 -28.57 -5.76 -3.31
CA LYS A 142 -29.19 -6.93 -2.64
C LYS A 142 -28.17 -7.95 -2.13
N ASP A 143 -27.07 -8.14 -2.85
CA ASP A 143 -26.06 -9.16 -2.53
C ASP A 143 -24.89 -8.63 -1.69
N THR A 144 -24.85 -7.34 -1.34
CA THR A 144 -23.70 -6.73 -0.65
C THR A 144 -23.35 -7.44 0.65
N LEU A 145 -24.34 -7.74 1.49
CA LEU A 145 -24.12 -8.43 2.76
C LEU A 145 -23.58 -9.85 2.55
N HIS A 146 -24.07 -10.56 1.54
CA HIS A 146 -23.60 -11.90 1.21
C HIS A 146 -22.13 -11.86 0.76
N ASN A 147 -21.81 -10.97 -0.18
CA ASN A 147 -20.47 -10.81 -0.73
C ASN A 147 -19.47 -10.36 0.34
N PHE A 148 -19.87 -9.42 1.19
CA PHE A 148 -19.06 -8.96 2.32
C PHE A 148 -18.69 -10.11 3.27
N ARG A 149 -19.67 -10.95 3.65
CA ARG A 149 -19.43 -12.11 4.53
C ARG A 149 -18.48 -13.13 3.89
N HIS A 150 -18.71 -13.46 2.62
CA HIS A 150 -17.85 -14.37 1.89
C HIS A 150 -16.39 -13.89 1.87
N LEU A 151 -16.19 -12.58 1.69
CA LEU A 151 -14.85 -12.00 1.71
C LEU A 151 -14.20 -12.01 3.06
N LEU A 152 -14.93 -11.72 4.13
CA LEU A 152 -14.37 -11.79 5.48
C LEU A 152 -13.94 -13.21 5.84
N GLU A 153 -14.67 -14.22 5.38
CA GLU A 153 -14.31 -15.63 5.59
C GLU A 153 -13.05 -16.02 4.81
N ALA A 154 -12.93 -15.60 3.55
CA ALA A 154 -11.78 -15.91 2.71
C ALA A 154 -10.53 -15.07 3.06
N HIS A 155 -10.74 -13.84 3.49
CA HIS A 155 -9.72 -12.81 3.68
C HIS A 155 -10.00 -12.05 4.98
N PRO A 156 -9.60 -12.60 6.14
CA PRO A 156 -9.89 -11.99 7.43
C PRO A 156 -9.36 -10.56 7.51
N PRO A 157 -10.12 -9.65 8.14
CA PRO A 157 -9.77 -8.24 8.19
C PRO A 157 -8.46 -8.04 8.94
N GLN A 158 -7.59 -7.23 8.35
CA GLN A 158 -6.35 -6.78 8.96
C GLN A 158 -6.70 -5.63 9.91
N LEU A 159 -7.19 -5.97 11.10
CA LEU A 159 -7.41 -4.99 12.17
C LEU A 159 -6.03 -4.60 12.72
N VAL A 160 -5.64 -3.35 12.47
CA VAL A 160 -4.47 -2.71 13.11
C VAL A 160 -4.88 -2.16 14.47
#